data_AF-A0A2P0QGJ2-F1
#
_entry.id   AF-A0A2P0QGJ2-F1
#
_cell.length_a   1.000
_cell.length_b   1.000
_cell.length_c   1.000
_cell.angle_alpha   90.00
_cell.angle_beta   90.00
_cell.angle_gamma   90.00
#
_symmetry.space_group_name_H-M   'P 1'
#
loop_
_entity.id
_entity.type
_entity.pdbx_description
1 polymer ?
#
loop_
_entity_poly.entity_id
_entity_poly.type
_entity_poly.pdbx_seq_one_letter_code
_entity_poly.pdbx_strand_id
1 'polypeptide(L)' 'MDNRTRYRQLLDTYGITQAYSARLIAAITARPCAARTVRSWLNDPEKPSSTPCPDYAVANLEKAIDLMLTAVERRKQSQG' A
#
# COMPACT_ATOMS: atom_id res chain seq x y z
N MET A 1 13.94 10.70 -1.84
CA MET A 1 13.28 9.47 -2.30
C MET A 1 11.86 9.83 -2.73
N ASP A 2 11.39 9.42 -3.91
CA ASP A 2 10.04 9.75 -4.38
C ASP A 2 8.98 8.75 -3.82
N ASN A 3 7.71 9.12 -3.93
CA ASN A 3 6.60 8.30 -3.42
C ASN A 3 6.54 6.93 -4.09
N ARG A 4 6.87 6.84 -5.39
CA ARG A 4 6.89 5.58 -6.12
C ARG A 4 7.89 4.61 -5.49
N THR A 5 9.11 5.08 -5.24
CA THR A 5 10.17 4.26 -4.66
C THR A 5 9.79 3.88 -3.22
N ARG A 6 9.23 4.80 -2.42
CA ARG A 6 8.79 4.52 -1.04
C ARG A 6 7.68 3.48 -1.01
N TYR A 7 6.72 3.60 -1.91
CA TYR A 7 5.64 2.63 -2.04
C TYR A 7 6.18 1.23 -2.41
N ARG A 8 7.10 1.13 -3.37
CA ARG A 8 7.75 -0.16 -3.71
C ARG A 8 8.49 -0.76 -2.52
N GLN A 9 9.25 0.03 -1.78
CA GLN A 9 9.92 -0.44 -0.57
C GLN A 9 8.95 -0.99 0.48
N LEU A 10 7.79 -0.37 0.68
CA LEU A 10 6.76 -0.90 1.59
C LEU A 10 6.22 -2.25 1.09
N LEU A 11 6.00 -2.40 -0.22
CA LEU A 11 5.57 -3.68 -0.79
C LEU A 11 6.60 -4.78 -0.54
N ASP A 12 7.87 -4.48 -0.83
CA ASP A 12 8.96 -5.45 -0.72
C ASP A 12 9.24 -5.82 0.75
N THR A 13 9.30 -4.82 1.65
CA THR A 13 9.59 -5.01 3.08
C THR A 13 8.58 -5.91 3.77
N TYR A 14 7.30 -5.77 3.42
CA TYR A 14 6.20 -6.48 4.09
C TYR A 14 5.62 -7.63 3.25
N GLY A 15 6.21 -7.95 2.10
CA GLY A 15 5.73 -9.01 1.20
C GLY A 15 4.32 -8.76 0.64
N ILE A 16 3.95 -7.49 0.42
CA ILE A 16 2.61 -7.08 -0.01
C ILE A 16 2.56 -6.98 -1.53
N THR A 17 1.59 -7.65 -2.16
CA THR A 17 1.35 -7.51 -3.60
C THR A 17 0.64 -6.19 -3.93
N GLN A 18 0.83 -5.66 -5.15
CA GLN A 18 0.10 -4.45 -5.60
C GLN A 18 -1.42 -4.59 -5.53
N ALA A 19 -1.94 -5.79 -5.79
CA ALA A 19 -3.38 -6.06 -5.69
C ALA A 19 -3.86 -6.04 -4.24
N TYR A 20 -3.03 -6.55 -3.32
CA TYR A 20 -3.35 -6.52 -1.90
C TYR A 20 -3.23 -5.11 -1.31
N SER A 21 -2.20 -4.34 -1.70
CA SER A 21 -2.05 -2.95 -1.27
C SER A 21 -3.22 -2.08 -1.71
N ALA A 22 -3.79 -2.32 -2.90
CA ALA A 22 -5.01 -1.65 -3.35
C ALA A 22 -6.21 -1.93 -2.41
N ARG A 23 -6.38 -3.19 -1.97
CA ARG A 23 -7.42 -3.56 -1.01
C ARG A 23 -7.20 -2.92 0.36
N LEU A 24 -5.94 -2.87 0.82
CA LEU A 24 -5.57 -2.20 2.07
C LEU A 24 -5.91 -0.71 2.05
N ILE A 25 -5.52 0.00 0.98
CA ILE A 25 -5.86 1.43 0.81
C ILE A 25 -7.38 1.63 0.76
N ALA A 26 -8.10 0.74 0.06
CA ALA A 26 -9.56 0.83 0.00
C ALA A 26 -10.21 0.66 1.39
N ALA A 27 -9.69 -0.24 2.22
CA ALA A 27 -10.15 -0.43 3.59
C ALA A 27 -9.89 0.80 4.48
N ILE A 28 -8.75 1.46 4.34
CA ILE A 28 -8.42 2.66 5.12
C ILE A 28 -9.24 3.88 4.71
N THR A 29 -9.45 4.06 3.41
CA THR A 29 -10.07 5.26 2.87
C THR A 29 -11.59 5.15 2.76
N ALA A 30 -12.16 3.95 2.94
CA ALA A 30 -13.55 3.63 2.61
C ALA A 30 -13.93 3.99 1.15
N ARG A 31 -12.94 4.09 0.26
CA ARG A 31 -13.12 4.42 -1.17
C ARG A 31 -12.50 3.31 -2.03
N PRO A 32 -13.11 2.96 -3.17
CA PRO A 32 -12.53 1.95 -4.06
C PRO A 32 -11.12 2.34 -4.52
N CYS A 33 -10.16 1.43 -4.37
CA CYS A 33 -8.83 1.54 -4.97
C CYS A 33 -8.58 0.28 -5.81
N ALA A 34 -8.39 0.45 -7.12
CA ALA A 34 -8.19 -0.66 -8.03
C ALA A 34 -6.70 -1.00 -8.16
N ALA A 35 -6.38 -2.29 -8.33
CA ALA A 35 -5.00 -2.74 -8.57
C ALA A 35 -4.37 -2.09 -9.82
N ARG A 36 -5.19 -1.73 -10.83
CA ARG A 36 -4.73 -0.98 -12.01
C ARG A 36 -4.25 0.43 -11.65
N THR A 37 -4.89 1.08 -10.67
CA THR A 37 -4.47 2.39 -10.17
C THR A 37 -3.13 2.31 -9.45
N VAL A 38 -2.92 1.30 -8.61
CA VAL A 38 -1.60 1.04 -8.00
C VAL A 38 -0.56 0.78 -9.08
N ARG A 39 -0.89 -0.02 -10.11
CA ARG A 39 0.00 -0.27 -11.23
C ARG A 39 0.38 1.02 -11.98
N SER A 40 -0.54 1.95 -12.20
CA SER A 40 -0.20 3.23 -12.86
C SER A 40 0.77 4.07 -12.03
N TRP A 41 0.69 4.01 -10.69
CA TRP A 41 1.63 4.71 -9.80
C TRP A 41 3.04 4.11 -9.84
N LEU A 42 3.11 2.78 -9.92
CA LEU A 42 4.35 2.03 -9.80
C LEU A 42 4.97 1.64 -11.12
N ASN A 43 4.31 1.88 -12.25
CA ASN A 43 4.90 1.67 -13.56
C ASN A 43 6.05 2.65 -13.81
N ASP A 44 6.84 2.31 -14.83
CA ASP A 44 7.85 3.18 -15.41
C ASP A 44 7.28 4.60 -15.64
N PRO A 45 7.91 5.67 -15.09
CA PRO A 45 7.44 7.04 -15.26
C PRO A 45 7.38 7.50 -16.72
N GLU A 46 8.17 6.92 -17.62
CA GLU A 46 8.22 7.34 -19.03
C GLU A 46 7.04 6.78 -19.86
N LYS A 47 6.26 5.85 -19.30
CA LYS A 47 5.11 5.26 -20.00
C LYS A 47 3.88 6.18 -19.96
N PRO A 48 3.11 6.32 -21.07
CA PRO A 48 1.90 7.14 -21.09
C PRO A 48 0.83 6.73 -20.06
N SER A 49 0.81 5.45 -19.67
CA SER A 49 -0.08 4.93 -18.63
C SER A 49 0.37 5.23 -17.19
N SER A 50 1.53 5.86 -17.02
CA SER A 50 2.12 6.16 -15.71
C SER A 50 1.48 7.40 -15.12
N THR A 51 1.11 7.33 -13.86
CA THR A 51 0.66 8.49 -13.09
C THR A 51 1.59 8.66 -11.88
N PRO A 52 1.87 9.89 -11.45
CA PRO A 52 2.64 10.09 -10.22
C PRO A 52 2.01 9.36 -9.04
N CYS A 53 2.83 8.68 -8.24
CA CYS A 53 2.35 8.07 -7.00
C CYS A 53 1.98 9.18 -6.00
N PRO A 54 0.71 9.30 -5.60
CA PRO A 54 0.27 10.41 -4.77
C PRO A 54 0.66 10.21 -3.31
N ASP A 55 0.88 11.29 -2.56
CA ASP A 55 1.28 11.24 -1.14
C ASP A 55 0.31 10.40 -0.29
N TYR A 56 -0.99 10.55 -0.54
CA TYR A 56 -2.01 9.81 0.19
C TYR A 56 -1.91 8.29 -0.03
N ALA A 57 -1.39 7.82 -1.17
CA ALA A 57 -1.28 6.39 -1.42
C ALA A 57 -0.23 5.76 -0.50
N VAL A 58 0.90 6.45 -0.32
CA VAL A 58 1.95 6.05 0.62
C VAL A 58 1.42 6.10 2.04
N ALA A 59 0.86 7.24 2.46
CA ALA A 59 0.37 7.43 3.83
C ALA A 59 -0.71 6.40 4.23
N ASN A 60 -1.64 6.08 3.32
CA ASN A 60 -2.68 5.09 3.60
C ASN A 60 -2.13 3.66 3.62
N LEU A 61 -1.13 3.34 2.80
CA LEU A 61 -0.48 2.02 2.85
C LEU A 61 0.26 1.83 4.17
N GLU A 62 1.02 2.85 4.63
CA GLU A 62 1.71 2.82 5.92
C GLU A 62 0.73 2.62 7.08
N LYS A 63 -0.36 3.38 7.08
CA LYS A 63 -1.43 3.22 8.09
C LYS A 63 -2.05 1.81 8.06
N ALA A 64 -2.26 1.24 6.87
CA ALA A 64 -2.80 -0.11 6.76
C ALA A 64 -1.84 -1.17 7.31
N ILE A 65 -0.54 -1.04 7.03
CA ILE A 65 0.50 -1.93 7.53
C ILE A 65 0.57 -1.86 9.06
N ASP A 66 0.61 -0.65 9.62
CA ASP A 66 0.65 -0.44 11.08
C ASP A 66 -0.55 -1.10 11.79
N LEU A 67 -1.76 -0.92 11.25
CA LEU A 67 -2.96 -1.57 11.78
C LEU A 67 -2.90 -3.09 11.67
N MET A 68 -2.37 -3.63 10.57
CA MET A 68 -2.21 -5.07 10.38
C MET A 68 -1.23 -5.66 11.39
N LEU A 69 -0.06 -5.04 11.58
CA LEU A 69 0.95 -5.49 12.54
C LEU A 69 0.41 -5.41 13.97
N THR A 70 -0.23 -4.30 14.33
CA THR A 70 -0.86 -4.13 15.65
C THR A 70 -1.93 -5.19 15.91
N ALA A 71 -2.75 -5.53 14.91
CA ALA A 71 -3.76 -6.58 15.04
C ALA A 71 -3.15 -7.98 15.22
N VAL A 72 -2.04 -8.26 14.53
CA VAL A 72 -1.29 -9.53 14.70
C VAL A 72 -0.74 -9.64 16.12
N GLU A 73 -0.13 -8.57 16.65
CA GLU A 73 0.42 -8.58 18.02
C GLU A 73 -0.67 -8.75 19.08
N ARG A 74 -1.82 -8.07 18.94
CA ARG A 74 -2.96 -8.25 19.85
C ARG A 74 -3.49 -9.69 19.85
N ARG A 75 -3.51 -10.36 18.69
CA ARG A 75 -3.92 -11.76 18.59
C ARG A 75 -2.95 -12.69 19.29
N LYS A 76 -1.64 -12.46 19.16
CA LYS A 76 -0.61 -13.25 19.88
C LYS A 76 -0.78 -13.13 21.40
N GLN A 77 -1.08 -11.93 21.91
CA GLN A 77 -1.29 -11.69 23.35
C GLN A 77 -2.57 -12.33 23.91
N SER A 78 -3.59 -12.55 23.07
CA SER A 78 -4.87 -13.15 23.52
C SER A 78 -4.86 -14.69 23.48
N GLN A 79 -3.80 -15.30 22.95
CA GLN A 79 -3.66 -16.77 22.80
C GLN A 79 -2.60 -17.37 23.73
N GLY A 80 -1.92 -16.55 24.55
CA GLY A 80 -1.00 -16.99 25.61
C GLY A 80 -1.61 -16.78 26.98
#